data_AF-A0A2E4FT05-F1
#
_entry.id   AF-A0A2E4FT05-F1
#
_cell.length_a   1.000
_cell.length_b   1.000
_cell.length_c   1.000
_cell.angle_alpha   90.00
_cell.angle_beta   90.00
_cell.angle_gamma   90.00
#
_symmetry.space_group_name_H-M   'P 1'
#
loop_
_entity.id
_entity.type
_entity.pdbx_description
1 polymer ?
#
loop_
_entity_poly.entity_id
_entity_poly.type
_entity_poly.pdbx_seq_one_letter_code
_entity_poly.pdbx_strand_id
1 'polypeptide(L)' 'MLLLHGFFGSGETWSPILGGLEQFSQDYQLIIPDLRGHGGSTNPSDEFTMRQSALDIIALLDHLGLK' A
#
# COMPACT_ATOMS: atom_id res chain seq x y z
N MET A 1 3.18 2.37 -9.92
CA MET A 1 1.77 2.00 -9.70
C MET A 1 1.58 1.60 -8.24
N LEU A 2 0.63 2.22 -7.54
CA LEU A 2 0.36 1.98 -6.13
C LEU A 2 -0.94 1.18 -5.98
N LEU A 3 -0.89 0.05 -5.28
CA LEU A 3 -2.06 -0.81 -5.03
C LEU A 3 -2.44 -0.75 -3.55
N LEU A 4 -3.54 -0.07 -3.25
CA LEU A 4 -4.04 0.10 -1.89
C LEU A 4 -5.19 -0.88 -1.62
N HIS A 5 -5.03 -1.72 -0.60
CA HIS A 5 -6.10 -2.62 -0.15
C HIS A 5 -7.19 -1.84 0.62
N GLY A 6 -8.36 -2.47 0.77
CA GLY A 6 -9.47 -1.94 1.57
C GLY A 6 -9.34 -2.23 3.07
N PHE A 7 -10.30 -1.74 3.86
CA PHE A 7 -10.37 -2.03 5.30
C PHE A 7 -10.49 -3.55 5.56
N PHE A 8 -9.79 -4.05 6.59
CA PHE A 8 -9.58 -5.48 6.89
C PHE A 8 -8.72 -6.27 5.90
N GLY A 9 -8.17 -5.63 4.86
CA GLY A 9 -7.27 -6.25 3.89
C GLY A 9 -5.79 -6.18 4.30
N SER A 10 -4.94 -6.63 3.38
CA SER A 10 -3.47 -6.48 3.40
C SER A 10 -2.96 -6.52 1.97
N GLY A 11 -1.66 -6.35 1.76
CA GLY A 11 -1.01 -6.51 0.46
C GLY A 11 -1.26 -7.88 -0.17
N GLU A 12 -1.48 -8.93 0.64
CA GLU A 12 -1.81 -10.28 0.16
C GLU A 12 -3.15 -10.35 -0.58
N THR A 13 -4.03 -9.36 -0.41
CA THR A 13 -5.30 -9.25 -1.16
C THR A 13 -5.06 -9.25 -2.67
N TRP A 14 -3.88 -8.81 -3.12
CA TRP A 14 -3.53 -8.74 -4.53
C TRP A 14 -2.93 -10.03 -5.10
N SER A 15 -2.54 -11.00 -4.27
CA SER A 15 -1.88 -12.25 -4.67
C SER A 15 -2.55 -12.96 -5.86
N PRO A 16 -3.88 -13.10 -5.92
CA PRO A 16 -4.55 -13.78 -7.03
C PRO A 16 -4.39 -13.09 -8.40
N ILE A 17 -4.07 -11.79 -8.42
CA ILE A 17 -3.98 -11.01 -9.66
C ILE A 17 -2.55 -10.60 -10.02
N LEU A 18 -1.55 -10.84 -9.15
CA LEU A 18 -0.17 -10.40 -9.38
C LEU A 18 0.40 -10.91 -10.71
N GLY A 19 0.11 -12.16 -11.09
CA GLY A 19 0.56 -12.71 -12.38
C GLY A 19 0.01 -11.96 -13.60
N GLY A 20 -1.21 -11.40 -13.50
CA GLY A 20 -1.79 -10.56 -14.55
C GLY A 20 -1.20 -9.14 -14.58
N LEU A 21 -0.48 -8.73 -13.53
CA LEU A 21 0.13 -7.43 -13.43
C LEU A 21 1.58 -7.40 -13.92
N GLU A 22 2.18 -8.56 -14.22
CA GLU A 22 3.57 -8.67 -14.68
C GLU A 22 3.87 -7.78 -15.90
N GLN A 23 2.91 -7.63 -16.81
CA GLN A 23 3.04 -6.74 -17.98
C GLN A 23 3.26 -5.27 -17.60
N PHE A 24 2.71 -4.81 -16.49
CA PHE A 24 2.88 -3.42 -16.03
C PHE A 24 4.23 -3.20 -15.37
N SER A 25 4.94 -4.26 -14.96
CA SER A 25 6.27 -4.15 -14.36
C SER A 25 7.33 -3.64 -15.33
N GLN A 26 7.06 -3.62 -16.64
CA GLN A 26 7.96 -3.02 -17.63
C GLN A 26 7.95 -1.48 -17.58
N ASP A 27 6.80 -0.89 -17.28
CA ASP A 27 6.60 0.56 -17.32
C ASP A 27 6.45 1.18 -15.92
N TYR A 28 6.08 0.37 -14.93
CA TYR A 28 5.76 0.83 -13.59
C TYR A 28 6.46 0.01 -12.51
N GLN A 29 7.05 0.69 -11.54
CA GLN A 29 7.36 0.08 -10.26
C GLN A 29 6.05 -0.22 -9.51
N LEU A 30 5.84 -1.47 -9.13
CA LEU A 30 4.68 -1.88 -8.33
C LEU A 30 4.97 -1.69 -6.85
N ILE A 31 4.08 -0.98 -6.15
CA ILE A 31 4.18 -0.71 -4.71
C ILE A 31 2.88 -1.17 -4.05
N ILE A 32 3.01 -2.11 -3.13
CA ILE A 32 1.88 -2.76 -2.46
C ILE A 32 2.09 -2.67 -0.94
N PRO A 33 1.79 -1.50 -0.33
CA PRO A 33 1.98 -1.33 1.09
C PRO A 33 0.81 -1.95 1.88
N ASP A 34 1.11 -2.41 3.08
CA ASP A 34 0.10 -2.64 4.10
C ASP A 34 -0.26 -1.29 4.76
N LEU A 35 -1.55 -0.95 4.77
CA LEU A 35 -2.04 0.25 5.46
C LEU A 35 -1.86 0.09 6.98
N ARG A 36 -1.77 1.23 7.68
CA ARG A 36 -1.70 1.29 9.15
C ARG A 36 -2.58 0.25 9.85
N GLY A 37 -1.96 -0.51 10.74
CA GLY A 37 -2.64 -1.54 11.55
C GLY A 37 -3.14 -2.75 10.78
N HIS A 38 -2.70 -2.96 9.54
CA HIS A 38 -3.00 -4.12 8.73
C HIS A 38 -1.71 -4.83 8.31
N GLY A 39 -1.81 -6.11 7.98
CA GLY A 39 -0.68 -6.92 7.49
C GLY A 39 0.56 -6.80 8.40
N GLY A 40 1.69 -6.40 7.82
CA GLY A 40 2.95 -6.14 8.53
C GLY A 40 3.10 -4.74 9.12
N SER A 41 2.13 -3.85 8.91
CA SER A 41 2.20 -2.44 9.36
C SER A 41 1.68 -2.25 10.78
N THR A 42 2.37 -1.42 11.55
CA THR A 42 1.97 -1.07 12.92
C THR A 42 0.89 0.03 12.94
N ASN A 43 0.24 0.23 14.09
CA ASN A 43 -0.60 1.41 14.36
C ASN A 43 -0.53 1.79 15.84
N PRO A 44 0.55 2.46 16.30
CA PRO A 44 0.71 2.80 17.71
C PRO A 44 -0.27 3.88 18.19
N SER A 45 -0.89 4.64 17.27
CA SER A 45 -1.86 5.69 17.63
C SER A 45 -3.28 5.18 17.81
N ASP A 46 -3.57 3.92 17.43
CA ASP A 46 -4.90 3.31 17.44
C ASP A 46 -5.97 4.09 16.65
N GLU A 47 -5.53 4.93 15.70
CA GLU A 47 -6.40 5.74 14.84
C GLU A 47 -6.49 5.17 13.43
N PHE A 48 -7.71 4.99 12.92
CA PHE A 48 -8.00 4.39 11.61
C PHE A 48 -8.73 5.34 10.66
N THR A 49 -8.37 6.63 10.68
CA THR A 49 -9.00 7.60 9.78
C THR A 49 -8.44 7.51 8.37
N MET A 50 -9.27 7.73 7.36
CA MET A 50 -8.83 7.80 5.95
C MET A 50 -7.78 8.90 5.73
N ARG A 51 -7.90 10.01 6.45
CA ARG A 51 -6.92 11.10 6.41
C ARG A 51 -5.55 10.60 6.83
N GLN A 52 -5.50 9.87 7.93
CA GLN A 52 -4.23 9.40 8.46
C GLN A 52 -3.62 8.29 7.58
N SER A 53 -4.44 7.38 7.04
CA SER A 53 -3.97 6.42 6.03
C SER A 53 -3.39 7.12 4.80
N ALA A 54 -4.00 8.21 4.31
CA ALA A 54 -3.48 8.98 3.18
C ALA A 54 -2.14 9.66 3.52
N LEU A 55 -1.99 10.20 4.73
CA LEU A 55 -0.74 10.80 5.19
C LEU A 55 0.40 9.77 5.26
N ASP A 56 0.12 8.54 5.69
CA ASP A 56 1.14 7.48 5.71
C ASP A 56 1.60 7.11 4.31
N ILE A 57 0.68 7.07 3.34
CA ILE A 57 1.01 6.81 1.95
C ILE A 57 1.87 7.94 1.37
N ILE A 58 1.55 9.20 1.66
CA ILE A 58 2.39 10.33 1.24
C ILE A 58 3.79 10.19 1.85
N ALA A 59 3.89 9.91 3.15
CA ALA A 59 5.17 9.73 3.83
C ALA A 59 5.97 8.53 3.27
N LEU A 60 5.30 7.44 2.89
CA LEU A 60 5.92 6.31 2.23
C LEU A 60 6.48 6.69 0.85
N LEU A 61 5.71 7.41 0.04
CA LEU A 61 6.16 7.85 -1.29
C LEU A 61 7.35 8.81 -1.17
N ASP A 62 7.30 9.75 -0.23
CA ASP A 62 8.42 10.64 0.08
C ASP A 62 9.67 9.86 0.50
N HIS A 63 9.51 8.85 1.37
CA HIS A 63 10.61 7.98 1.80
C HIS A 63 11.24 7.19 0.65
N LEU A 64 10.42 6.74 -0.30
CA LEU A 64 10.88 6.04 -1.51
C LEU A 64 11.40 7.00 -2.60
N GLY A 65 11.30 8.32 -2.40
CA GLY A 65 11.73 9.33 -3.37
C GLY A 65 10.83 9.43 -4.60
N LEU A 66 9.56 9.04 -4.47
CA LEU A 66 8.56 9.01 -5.54
C LEU A 66 7.65 10.25 -5.46
N LYS A 67 7.31 10.81 -6.61
CA LYS A 67 6.46 12.01 -6.74
C LYS A 67 5.16 11.70 -7.46
#